data_AF-A0A8T7M4R9-F1
#
_entry.id   AF-A0A8T7M4R9-F1
#
_cell.length_a   1.000
_cell.length_b   1.000
_cell.length_c   1.000
_cell.angle_alpha   90.00
_cell.angle_beta   90.00
_cell.angle_gamma   90.00
#
_symmetry.space_group_name_H-M   'P 1'
#
loop_
_entity.id
_entity.type
_entity.pdbx_description
1 polymer ?
#
loop_
_entity_poly.entity_id
_entity_poly.type
_entity_poly.pdbx_seq_one_letter_code
_entity_poly.pdbx_strand_id
1 'polypeptide(L)'
;MKGRTFTPEFKLKLVRAVLSGEKTIIQLCREHNLSDSLIHNWKKLYREKGEAAFTAPTQSRTLPVSSEQSELEALRQRVGELERLAGQQALEISILKKVSAMLNCTPSLNGVK
;
A
#
# COMPACT_ATOMS: atom_id res chain seq x y z
N MET A 1 -7.62 11.15 4.10
CA MET A 1 -7.03 12.39 4.66
C MET A 1 -5.54 12.45 4.33
N LYS A 2 -5.03 13.58 3.81
CA LYS A 2 -3.60 13.80 3.57
C LYS A 2 -2.93 14.28 4.88
N GLY A 3 -2.18 13.41 5.53
CA GLY A 3 -1.37 13.68 6.71
C GLY A 3 -0.16 14.55 6.38
N ARG A 4 0.28 15.31 7.39
CA ARG A 4 1.44 16.21 7.33
C ARG A 4 2.71 15.45 6.94
N THR A 5 3.46 16.02 6.01
CA THR A 5 4.82 15.59 5.65
C THR A 5 5.84 16.45 6.41
N PHE A 6 6.91 15.82 6.88
CA PHE A 6 8.01 16.49 7.57
C PHE A 6 9.31 16.25 6.80
N THR A 7 10.14 17.27 6.69
CA THR A 7 11.41 17.16 5.98
C THR A 7 12.40 16.28 6.75
N PRO A 8 13.36 15.63 6.06
CA PRO A 8 14.41 14.84 6.70
C PRO A 8 15.18 15.60 7.77
N GLU A 9 15.53 16.86 7.51
CA GLU A 9 16.33 17.73 8.37
C GLU A 9 15.58 18.01 9.67
N PHE A 10 14.26 18.24 9.58
CA PHE A 10 13.41 18.45 10.74
C PHE A 10 13.36 17.20 11.63
N LYS A 11 13.17 16.02 11.05
CA LYS A 11 13.15 14.75 11.79
C LYS A 11 14.49 14.50 12.49
N LEU A 12 15.60 14.69 11.79
CA LEU A 12 16.94 14.55 12.34
C LEU A 12 17.20 15.49 13.51
N LYS A 13 16.81 16.77 13.38
CA LYS A 13 16.96 17.76 14.44
C LYS A 13 16.25 17.32 15.72
N LEU A 14 14.99 16.88 15.60
CA LEU A 14 14.20 16.44 16.76
C LEU A 14 14.79 15.19 17.40
N VAL A 15 15.15 14.18 16.61
CA VAL A 15 15.72 12.94 17.15
C VAL A 15 17.07 13.19 17.85
N ARG A 16 17.93 14.04 17.27
CA ARG A 16 19.20 14.43 17.90
C ARG A 16 18.98 15.13 19.24
N ALA A 17 18.03 16.07 19.33
CA ALA A 17 17.71 16.77 20.58
C ALA A 17 17.17 15.82 21.68
N VAL A 18 16.43 14.77 21.30
CA VAL A 18 15.98 13.74 22.24
C VAL A 18 17.11 12.82 22.68
N LEU A 19 18.02 12.48 21.77
CA LEU A 19 19.15 11.57 22.06
C LEU A 19 20.25 12.25 22.87
N SER A 20 20.49 13.55 22.65
CA SER A 20 21.42 14.36 23.45
C SER A 20 20.88 14.67 24.85
N GLY A 21 19.58 14.45 25.09
CA GLY A 21 18.91 14.81 26.34
C GLY A 21 18.61 16.31 26.48
N GLU A 22 18.84 17.10 25.44
CA GLU A 22 18.59 18.56 25.44
C GLU A 22 17.10 18.87 25.58
N LYS A 23 16.24 18.05 24.97
CA LYS A 23 14.77 18.19 25.07
C LYS A 23 14.11 16.84 25.30
N THR A 24 13.09 16.83 26.15
CA THR A 24 12.24 15.66 26.33
C THR A 24 11.25 15.52 25.19
N ILE A 25 10.77 14.28 24.95
CA ILE A 25 9.77 14.00 23.92
C ILE A 25 8.50 14.85 24.16
N ILE A 26 8.06 14.94 25.42
CA ILE A 26 6.88 15.74 25.82
C ILE A 26 7.05 17.21 25.45
N GLN A 27 8.24 17.78 25.66
CA GLN A 27 8.53 19.17 25.32
C GLN A 27 8.46 19.41 23.81
N LEU A 28 9.03 18.50 23.01
CA LEU A 28 8.97 18.57 21.54
C LEU A 28 7.56 18.38 21.01
N CYS A 29 6.76 17.49 21.62
CA CYS A 29 5.35 17.31 21.30
C CYS A 29 4.57 18.61 21.46
N ARG A 30 4.80 19.34 22.55
CA ARG A 30 4.13 20.63 22.82
C ARG A 30 4.63 21.74 21.89
N GLU A 31 5.94 21.83 21.69
CA GLU A 31 6.57 22.89 20.87
C GLU A 31 6.22 22.78 19.39
N HIS A 32 6.18 21.55 18.86
CA HIS A 32 5.97 21.30 17.43
C HIS A 32 4.57 20.72 17.12
N ASN A 33 3.69 20.63 18.12
CA ASN A 33 2.35 20.05 18.03
C ASN A 33 2.37 18.65 17.38
N LEU A 34 3.27 17.80 17.88
CA LEU A 34 3.49 16.42 17.39
C LEU A 34 2.92 15.41 18.39
N SER A 35 2.52 14.24 17.89
CA SER A 35 2.17 13.12 18.76
C SER A 35 3.43 12.46 19.31
N ASP A 36 3.36 12.01 20.56
CA ASP A 36 4.42 11.29 21.25
C ASP A 36 4.89 10.05 20.47
N SER A 37 3.92 9.26 19.99
CA SER A 37 4.17 8.06 19.18
C SER A 37 4.97 8.35 17.91
N LEU A 38 4.84 9.54 17.32
CA LEU A 38 5.61 9.91 16.12
C LEU A 38 7.09 10.09 16.44
N ILE A 39 7.41 10.78 17.54
CA ILE A 39 8.79 11.04 17.98
C ILE A 39 9.44 9.74 18.47
N HIS A 40 8.70 8.88 19.18
CA HIS A 40 9.16 7.55 19.56
C HIS A 40 9.54 6.69 18.34
N ASN A 41 8.70 6.71 17.30
CA ASN A 41 9.00 6.01 16.06
C ASN A 41 10.25 6.55 15.37
N TRP A 42 10.40 7.87 15.28
CA TRP A 42 11.62 8.47 14.69
C TRP A 42 12.88 8.12 15.48
N LYS A 43 12.80 8.10 16.82
CA LYS A 43 13.91 7.65 17.67
C LYS A 43 14.27 6.18 17.43
N LYS A 44 13.28 5.31 17.22
CA LYS A 44 13.49 3.90 16.88
C LYS A 44 14.16 3.75 15.52
N LEU A 45 13.62 4.40 14.48
CA LEU A 45 14.17 4.41 13.12
C LEU A 45 15.62 4.87 13.09
N TYR A 46 15.95 5.93 13.84
CA TYR A 46 17.33 6.42 13.94
C TYR A 46 18.26 5.43 14.66
N ARG A 47 17.77 4.72 15.69
CA ARG A 47 18.58 3.68 16.36
C ARG A 47 18.91 2.51 15.43
N GLU A 48 17.99 2.15 14.53
CA GLU A 48 18.16 1.03 13.60
C GLU A 48 19.00 1.37 12.37
N LYS A 49 18.79 2.56 11.79
CA LYS A 49 19.36 2.93 10.48
C LYS A 49 20.22 4.20 10.51
N GLY A 50 20.39 4.84 11.68
CA GLY A 50 21.12 6.10 11.81
C GLY A 50 20.50 7.22 10.98
N GLU A 51 21.35 8.06 10.38
CA GLU A 51 20.91 9.18 9.55
C GLU A 51 20.27 8.74 8.22
N ALA A 52 20.67 7.55 7.73
CA ALA A 52 20.10 6.95 6.53
C ALA A 52 18.59 6.66 6.65
N ALA A 53 18.06 6.62 7.88
CA ALA A 53 16.63 6.50 8.16
C ALA A 53 15.80 7.64 7.53
N PHE A 54 16.42 8.80 7.30
CA PHE A 54 15.72 10.01 6.85
C PHE A 54 16.21 10.53 5.50
N THR A 55 17.40 10.13 5.02
CA THR A 55 18.00 10.63 3.77
C THR A 55 17.72 9.76 2.54
N ALA A 56 17.30 8.50 2.72
CA ALA A 56 16.87 7.69 1.59
C ALA A 56 15.60 8.31 0.95
N PRO A 57 15.53 8.48 -0.39
CA PRO A 57 14.37 9.03 -1.08
C PRO A 57 13.13 8.13 -1.05
N THR A 58 13.13 7.08 -0.22
CA THR A 58 11.94 6.29 0.10
C THR A 58 11.04 7.12 1.00
N GLN A 59 10.19 7.90 0.33
CA GLN A 59 8.82 8.17 0.75
C GLN A 59 8.72 8.83 2.13
N SER A 60 8.68 10.16 2.10
CA SER A 60 7.88 10.87 3.09
C SER A 60 6.48 10.23 3.12
N ARG A 61 6.17 9.58 4.25
CA ARG A 61 4.94 8.86 4.62
C ARG A 61 5.10 7.35 4.41
N THR A 62 5.29 6.60 5.49
CA THR A 62 4.15 6.14 6.29
C THR A 62 4.55 5.92 7.75
N LEU A 63 3.60 6.15 8.67
CA LEU A 63 3.60 5.53 10.00
C LEU A 63 3.89 4.02 9.83
N PRO A 64 4.44 3.31 10.84
CA PRO A 64 4.46 1.84 10.76
C PRO A 64 3.04 1.39 10.45
N VAL A 65 2.86 0.84 9.24
CA VAL A 65 1.58 0.33 8.78
C VAL A 65 1.20 -0.72 9.81
N SER A 66 0.11 -0.49 10.55
CA SER A 66 -0.40 -1.49 11.48
C SER A 66 -0.55 -2.80 10.71
N SER A 67 -0.23 -3.95 11.29
CA SER A 67 -0.32 -5.26 10.62
C SER A 67 -1.64 -5.41 9.84
N GLU A 68 -2.74 -4.95 10.44
CA GLU A 68 -4.07 -4.89 9.85
C GLU A 68 -4.16 -4.10 8.53
N GLN A 69 -3.45 -2.98 8.38
CA GLN A 69 -3.44 -2.20 7.15
C GLN A 69 -2.60 -2.84 6.05
N SER A 70 -1.52 -3.54 6.40
CA SER A 70 -0.73 -4.32 5.44
C SER A 70 -1.53 -5.53 4.96
N GLU A 71 -2.22 -6.22 5.86
CA GLU A 71 -3.10 -7.33 5.52
C GLU A 71 -4.27 -6.86 4.65
N LEU A 72 -4.87 -5.70 4.97
CA LEU A 72 -5.93 -5.11 4.16
C LEU A 72 -5.46 -4.78 2.74
N GLU A 73 -4.25 -4.25 2.58
CA GLU A 73 -3.68 -3.95 1.27
C GLU A 73 -3.38 -5.22 0.48
N ALA A 74 -2.81 -6.25 1.11
CA ALA A 74 -2.61 -7.56 0.51
C ALA A 74 -3.94 -8.20 0.08
N LEU A 75 -4.99 -8.10 0.91
CA LEU A 75 -6.33 -8.57 0.57
C LEU A 75 -6.90 -7.83 -0.63
N ARG A 76 -6.76 -6.50 -0.68
CA ARG A 76 -7.22 -5.68 -1.81
C ARG A 76 -6.52 -6.06 -3.11
N GLN A 77 -5.22 -6.30 -3.08
CA GLN A 77 -4.48 -6.79 -4.24
C GLN A 77 -4.98 -8.16 -4.69
N ARG A 78 -5.24 -9.07 -3.73
CA ARG A 78 -5.77 -10.40 -4.04
C ARG A 78 -7.16 -10.33 -4.65
N VAL A 79 -8.04 -9.46 -4.15
CA VAL A 79 -9.37 -9.22 -4.72
C VAL A 79 -9.26 -8.73 -6.17
N GLY A 80 -8.42 -7.73 -6.44
CA GLY A 80 -8.25 -7.22 -7.80
C GLY A 80 -7.74 -8.26 -8.79
N GLU A 81 -6.82 -9.12 -8.37
CA GLU A 81 -6.34 -10.23 -9.21
C GLU A 81 -7.42 -11.27 -9.46
N LEU A 82 -8.22 -11.62 -8.46
CA LEU A 82 -9.33 -12.54 -8.61
C LEU A 82 -10.43 -11.98 -9.52
N GLU A 83 -10.76 -10.69 -9.39
CA GLU A 83 -11.71 -10.02 -10.28
C GLU A 83 -11.24 -10.03 -11.74
N ARG A 84 -9.93 -9.81 -11.97
CA ARG A 84 -9.32 -9.88 -13.30
C ARG A 84 -9.43 -11.27 -13.90
N LEU A 85 -9.08 -12.31 -13.13
CA LEU A 85 -9.17 -13.70 -13.57
C LEU A 85 -10.62 -14.11 -13.86
N ALA A 86 -11.56 -13.72 -13.00
CA ALA A 86 -12.98 -13.97 -13.20
C ALA A 86 -13.49 -13.31 -14.49
N GLY A 87 -13.06 -12.07 -14.77
CA GLY A 87 -13.38 -11.39 -16.03
C GLY A 87 -12.83 -12.11 -17.27
N GLN A 88 -11.60 -12.61 -17.20
CA GLN A 88 -10.98 -13.38 -18.29
C GLN A 88 -11.75 -14.68 -18.56
N GLN A 89 -12.09 -15.43 -17.51
CA GLN A 89 -12.85 -16.67 -17.63
C GLN A 89 -14.28 -16.41 -18.14
N ALA A 90 -14.93 -15.34 -17.71
CA ALA A 90 -16.25 -14.96 -18.21
C ALA A 90 -16.25 -14.70 -19.72
N LEU A 91 -15.20 -14.03 -20.22
CA LEU A 91 -15.01 -13.82 -21.66
C LEU A 91 -14.81 -15.15 -22.40
N GLU A 92 -13.93 -16.02 -21.91
CA GLU A 92 -13.68 -17.34 -22.51
C GLU A 92 -14.97 -18.18 -22.58
N ILE A 93 -15.72 -18.24 -21.48
CA ILE A 93 -17.03 -18.92 -21.43
C ILE A 93 -17.99 -18.32 -22.46
N SER A 94 -18.03 -16.99 -22.60
CA SER A 94 -18.92 -16.34 -23.57
C SER A 94 -18.58 -16.72 -25.02
N ILE A 95 -17.29 -16.80 -25.34
CA ILE A 95 -16.79 -17.19 -26.67
C ILE A 95 -17.13 -18.65 -26.93
N LEU A 96 -16.82 -19.54 -25.98
CA LEU A 96 -17.10 -20.97 -26.10
C LEU A 96 -18.59 -21.26 -26.31
N LYS A 97 -19.46 -20.59 -25.54
CA LYS A 97 -20.91 -20.69 -25.71
C LYS A 97 -21.37 -20.24 -27.09
N LYS A 98 -20.82 -19.13 -27.60
CA LYS A 98 -21.16 -18.60 -28.93
C LYS A 98 -20.71 -19.55 -30.04
N VAL A 99 -19.49 -20.11 -29.94
CA VAL A 99 -18.97 -21.11 -30.89
C VAL A 99 -19.83 -22.37 -30.88
N SER A 100 -20.16 -22.89 -29.70
CA SER A 100 -21.05 -24.05 -29.56
C SER A 100 -22.42 -23.80 -30.20
N ALA A 101 -23.02 -22.63 -29.99
CA ALA A 101 -24.29 -22.27 -30.62
C ALA A 101 -24.20 -22.24 -32.15
N MET A 102 -23.10 -21.74 -32.71
CA MET A 102 -22.89 -21.72 -34.17
C MET A 102 -22.73 -23.14 -34.74
N LEU A 103 -21.99 -24.02 -34.07
CA LEU A 103 -21.81 -25.41 -34.49
C LEU A 103 -23.14 -26.20 -34.44
N ASN A 104 -23.94 -25.96 -33.39
CA ASN A 104 -25.23 -26.61 -33.20
C ASN A 104 -26.34 -26.08 -34.13
N CYS A 105 -26.12 -24.95 -34.83
CA CYS A 105 -27.07 -24.37 -35.80
C CYS A 105 -26.78 -24.76 -37.26
N THR A 106 -25.94 -25.76 -37.54
CA THR A 106 -25.76 -26.23 -38.92
C THR A 106 -27.04 -26.97 -39.38
N PRO A 107 -27.81 -26.43 -40.34
CA PRO A 107 -28.94 -27.17 -40.89
C PRO A 107 -28.39 -28.37 -41.65
N SER A 108 -28.96 -29.55 -41.38
CA SER A 108 -28.65 -30.79 -42.07
C SER A 108 -28.72 -30.58 -43.59
N LEU A 109 -27.57 -30.58 -44.25
CA LEU A 109 -27.48 -30.74 -45.70
C LEU A 109 -27.79 -32.20 -46.05
N ASN A 110 -29.04 -32.61 -45.87
CA ASN A 110 -29.58 -33.84 -46.40
C ASN A 110 -30.88 -33.52 -47.13
N GLY A 111 -30.76 -33.31 -48.45
CA GLY A 111 -31.93 -33.11 -49.29
C GLY A 111 -31.61 -32.49 -50.63
N VAL A 112 -30.79 -33.13 -51.46
CA VAL A 112 -30.86 -32.93 -52.91
C VAL A 112 -31.04 -34.31 -53.55
N LYS A 113 -32.21 -34.48 -54.16
CA LYS A 113 -32.63 -35.62 -54.96
C LYS A 113 -31.73 -35.82 -56.18
#